data_AF-A0A2U9T096-F1
#
_entry.id   AF-A0A2U9T096-F1
#
_cell.length_a   1.000
_cell.length_b   1.000
_cell.length_c   1.000
_cell.angle_alpha   90.00
_cell.angle_beta   90.00
_cell.angle_gamma   90.00
#
_symmetry.space_group_name_H-M   'P 1'
#
loop_
_entity.id
_entity.type
_entity.pdbx_description
1 polymer ?
#
loop_
_entity_poly.entity_id
_entity_poly.type
_entity_poly.pdbx_seq_one_letter_code
_entity_poly.pdbx_strand_id
1 'polypeptide(L)'
;MPSIVAAPANLPPSPVAAETRMVHDVATLKPSDYRSADGSSWVISTITPAADSGTNVTGATYFDTARGRTVPVPDARRRYANRGTWQVVASSSPSVPATGRYDWLTLAWLPINRRPLPQTPEHLYSPFIRGGTIVYRWNPAAEGGEQFGNVRMIFPEWTQQVADVLRSASGNSARSTGPADTSALDRIQRDRNPMTAVLDFGDALREEPVERIVARLPALLQVNDLHELSAIVFLCLSGSRAEDRPRFVETIDAAIAGTDDSARLLAIAYGTFAAGRSRPYPFNDAAQTARINDVFGALKRRTSALGMPVAEGSPWYEFFTAYRLGGAASGNGQ
;
A
#
# COMPACT_ATOMS: atom_id res chain seq x y z
N MET A 1 4.49 4.06 -18.61
CA MET A 1 3.82 4.39 -17.34
C MET A 1 4.83 5.06 -16.43
N PRO A 2 4.46 6.13 -15.70
CA PRO A 2 5.39 6.82 -14.82
C PRO A 2 5.70 5.91 -13.61
N SER A 3 6.96 5.49 -13.52
CA SER A 3 7.56 4.88 -12.33
C SER A 3 8.19 5.98 -11.49
N ILE A 4 8.35 5.78 -10.18
CA ILE A 4 9.13 6.68 -9.32
C ILE A 4 10.56 6.92 -9.86
N VAL A 5 11.10 5.95 -10.61
CA VAL A 5 12.44 6.00 -11.21
C VAL A 5 12.46 6.85 -12.50
N ALA A 6 11.30 7.16 -13.07
CA ALA A 6 11.18 7.93 -14.32
C ALA A 6 10.64 9.35 -14.12
N ALA A 7 9.99 9.64 -12.99
CA ALA A 7 9.46 10.97 -12.69
C ALA A 7 10.50 11.81 -11.94
N PRO A 8 10.77 13.07 -12.35
CA PRO A 8 11.58 13.99 -11.57
C PRO A 8 11.10 14.08 -10.12
N ALA A 9 12.03 14.12 -9.17
CA ALA A 9 11.73 14.36 -7.75
C ALA A 9 10.90 15.65 -7.53
N ASN A 10 10.98 16.59 -8.47
CA ASN A 10 10.30 17.89 -8.40
C ASN A 10 8.85 17.89 -8.90
N LEU A 11 8.34 16.80 -9.49
CA LEU A 11 6.91 16.70 -9.83
C LEU A 11 6.09 16.39 -8.57
N PRO A 12 4.87 16.93 -8.40
CA PRO A 12 4.02 16.55 -7.28
C PRO A 12 3.73 15.04 -7.32
N PRO A 13 3.71 14.36 -6.16
CA PRO A 13 3.42 12.93 -6.13
C PRO A 13 2.01 12.66 -6.67
N SER A 14 1.86 11.60 -7.47
CA SER A 14 0.54 11.08 -7.86
C SER A 14 -0.23 10.69 -6.60
N PRO A 15 -1.42 11.26 -6.35
CA PRO A 15 -2.28 10.86 -5.23
C PRO A 15 -2.62 9.37 -5.30
N VAL A 16 -2.81 8.83 -6.51
CA VAL A 16 -3.06 7.40 -6.72
C VAL A 16 -1.87 6.56 -6.27
N ALA A 17 -0.64 6.97 -6.56
CA ALA A 17 0.55 6.21 -6.18
C ALA A 17 0.71 6.10 -4.64
N ALA A 18 0.46 7.19 -3.92
CA ALA A 18 0.50 7.20 -2.45
C ALA A 18 -0.57 6.29 -1.85
N GLU A 19 -1.83 6.46 -2.27
CA GLU A 19 -2.96 5.64 -1.82
C GLU A 19 -2.76 4.16 -2.13
N THR A 20 -2.31 3.85 -3.35
CA THR A 20 -1.98 2.49 -3.78
C THR A 20 -0.96 1.82 -2.85
N ARG A 21 0.05 2.59 -2.44
CA ARG A 21 1.09 2.12 -1.52
C ARG A 21 0.52 1.83 -0.14
N MET A 22 -0.29 2.72 0.42
CA MET A 22 -0.91 2.52 1.74
C MET A 22 -1.89 1.34 1.75
N VAL A 23 -2.80 1.27 0.77
CA VAL A 23 -3.77 0.18 0.65
C VAL A 23 -3.08 -1.17 0.60
N HIS A 24 -2.06 -1.31 -0.27
CA HIS A 24 -1.28 -2.54 -0.37
C HIS A 24 -0.59 -2.90 0.95
N ASP A 25 0.11 -1.95 1.55
CA ASP A 25 0.94 -2.20 2.72
C ASP A 25 0.11 -2.52 3.96
N VAL A 26 -1.02 -1.85 4.14
CA VAL A 26 -1.99 -2.13 5.20
C VAL A 26 -2.65 -3.49 5.00
N ALA A 27 -3.15 -3.78 3.79
CA ALA A 27 -3.82 -5.04 3.52
C ALA A 27 -2.89 -6.27 3.58
N THR A 28 -1.58 -6.06 3.40
CA THR A 28 -0.57 -7.12 3.49
C THR A 28 0.25 -7.09 4.77
N LEU A 29 -0.09 -6.20 5.72
CA LEU A 29 0.60 -6.08 6.99
C LEU A 29 0.45 -7.37 7.80
N LYS A 30 1.57 -7.90 8.28
CA LYS A 30 1.60 -9.03 9.22
C LYS A 30 2.19 -8.56 10.55
N PRO A 31 1.40 -8.52 11.64
CA PRO A 31 1.91 -8.09 12.94
C PRO A 31 3.13 -8.89 13.42
N SER A 32 3.25 -10.16 13.00
CA SER A 32 4.40 -11.02 13.29
C SER A 32 5.73 -10.46 12.80
N ASP A 33 5.74 -9.72 11.69
CA ASP A 33 6.98 -9.21 11.08
C ASP A 33 7.64 -8.09 11.91
N TYR A 34 6.88 -7.56 12.87
CA TYR A 34 7.23 -6.46 13.75
C TYR A 34 7.55 -6.92 15.18
N ARG A 35 7.51 -8.23 15.41
CA ARG A 35 7.94 -8.84 16.67
C ARG A 35 9.45 -9.05 16.67
N SER A 36 10.06 -8.89 17.83
CA SER A 36 11.43 -9.30 18.10
C SER A 36 11.47 -10.15 19.37
N ALA A 37 12.52 -10.94 19.51
CA ALA A 37 12.75 -11.78 20.68
C ALA A 37 12.86 -10.97 21.99
N ASP A 38 13.21 -9.68 21.90
CA ASP A 38 13.30 -8.71 23.02
C ASP A 38 12.03 -7.83 23.18
N GLY A 39 10.96 -8.12 22.43
CA GLY A 39 9.64 -7.47 22.59
C GLY A 39 9.54 -6.01 22.12
N SER A 40 10.62 -5.43 21.56
CA SER A 40 10.72 -3.99 21.32
C SER A 40 11.21 -3.69 19.92
N SER A 41 10.33 -3.65 18.90
CA SER A 41 10.84 -3.37 17.55
C SER A 41 9.94 -2.60 16.61
N TRP A 42 8.67 -2.34 16.92
CA TRP A 42 7.86 -1.57 15.99
C TRP A 42 7.91 -0.08 16.31
N VAL A 43 8.00 0.71 15.26
CA VAL A 43 7.97 2.17 15.31
C VAL A 43 7.07 2.65 14.20
N ILE A 44 6.25 3.64 14.49
CA ILE A 44 5.48 4.42 13.53
C ILE A 44 6.10 5.81 13.48
N SER A 45 6.53 6.23 12.31
CA SER A 45 7.12 7.56 12.09
C SER A 45 6.54 8.25 10.87
N THR A 46 6.45 9.56 10.95
CA THR A 46 6.26 10.42 9.78
C THR A 46 7.61 10.69 9.13
N ILE A 47 7.69 10.48 7.82
CA ILE A 47 8.88 10.72 7.00
C ILE A 47 8.72 12.05 6.26
N THR A 48 9.74 12.90 6.38
CA THR A 48 9.82 14.18 5.68
C THR A 48 11.08 14.18 4.82
N PRO A 49 10.96 13.96 3.51
CA PRO A 49 12.09 14.00 2.60
C PRO A 49 12.70 15.40 2.51
N ALA A 50 14.02 15.45 2.34
CA ALA A 50 14.67 16.67 1.88
C ALA A 50 14.30 16.95 0.42
N ALA A 51 14.40 18.21 0.00
CA ALA A 51 14.01 18.66 -1.34
C ALA A 51 14.75 17.92 -2.48
N ASP A 52 15.94 17.41 -2.21
CA ASP A 52 16.80 16.69 -3.14
C ASP A 52 16.76 15.16 -2.94
N SER A 53 15.83 14.64 -2.14
CA SER A 53 15.59 13.19 -2.08
C SER A 53 15.07 12.69 -3.43
N GLY A 54 15.58 11.54 -3.87
CA GLY A 54 15.34 10.98 -5.20
C GLY A 54 16.17 11.60 -6.32
N THR A 55 17.03 12.59 -6.05
CA THR A 55 17.93 13.15 -7.06
C THR A 55 19.10 12.21 -7.38
N ASN A 56 19.51 12.18 -8.65
CA ASN A 56 20.66 11.40 -9.08
C ASN A 56 21.95 11.98 -8.49
N VAL A 57 22.78 11.11 -7.93
CA VAL A 57 24.11 11.46 -7.45
C VAL A 57 25.13 11.13 -8.54
N THR A 58 25.93 12.12 -8.91
CA THR A 58 26.99 12.01 -9.92
C THR A 58 28.36 12.28 -9.28
N GLY A 59 29.40 11.59 -9.74
CA GLY A 59 30.77 11.73 -9.22
C GLY A 59 31.25 10.54 -8.37
N ALA A 60 32.49 10.63 -7.91
CA ALA A 60 33.15 9.56 -7.16
C ALA A 60 32.86 9.58 -5.64
N THR A 61 32.33 10.70 -5.14
CA THR A 61 32.05 10.90 -3.71
C THR A 61 30.73 11.62 -3.49
N TYR A 62 30.18 11.48 -2.29
CA TYR A 62 28.89 12.01 -1.89
C TYR A 62 28.94 12.43 -0.42
N PHE A 63 28.32 13.57 -0.07
CA PHE A 63 28.23 14.03 1.31
C PHE A 63 27.00 13.43 1.99
N ASP A 64 27.24 12.52 2.94
CA ASP A 64 26.23 11.91 3.79
C ASP A 64 25.83 12.88 4.90
N THR A 65 24.63 13.43 4.79
CA THR A 65 24.11 14.44 5.71
C THR A 65 23.66 13.89 7.05
N ALA A 66 23.37 12.59 7.14
CA ALA A 66 23.03 11.94 8.40
C ALA A 66 24.28 11.70 9.24
N ARG A 67 25.42 11.39 8.60
CA ARG A 67 26.71 11.16 9.26
C ARG A 67 27.63 12.38 9.30
N GLY A 68 27.32 13.43 8.54
CA GLY A 68 28.15 14.63 8.45
C GLY A 68 29.53 14.39 7.83
N ARG A 69 29.65 13.44 6.89
CA ARG A 69 30.94 13.08 6.27
C ARG A 69 30.81 12.76 4.79
N THR A 70 31.90 12.94 4.04
CA THR A 70 31.99 12.51 2.64
C THR A 70 32.31 11.02 2.56
N VAL A 71 31.55 10.29 1.75
CA VAL A 71 31.71 8.84 1.50
C VAL A 71 31.90 8.59 0.00
N PRO A 72 32.59 7.50 -0.41
CA PRO A 72 32.67 7.13 -1.81
C PRO A 72 31.28 6.74 -2.35
N VAL A 73 30.99 7.10 -3.60
CA VAL A 73 29.83 6.55 -4.32
C VAL A 73 30.16 5.10 -4.67
N PRO A 74 29.41 4.11 -4.16
CA PRO A 74 29.74 2.71 -4.42
C PRO A 74 29.46 2.42 -5.89
N ASP A 75 30.47 1.95 -6.64
CA ASP A 75 30.43 1.63 -8.07
C ASP A 75 30.12 2.80 -9.04
N ALA A 76 30.30 2.57 -10.34
CA ALA A 76 30.09 3.57 -11.39
C ALA A 76 28.63 3.67 -11.87
N ARG A 77 27.69 2.98 -11.22
CA ARG A 77 26.29 2.94 -11.65
C ARG A 77 25.56 4.15 -11.12
N ARG A 78 24.48 4.53 -11.81
CA ARG A 78 23.61 5.63 -11.39
C ARG A 78 23.02 5.30 -10.01
N ARG A 79 23.09 6.26 -9.10
CA ARG A 79 22.47 6.18 -7.77
C ARG A 79 21.61 7.41 -7.55
N TYR A 80 20.62 7.28 -6.67
CA TYR A 80 19.89 8.42 -6.16
C TYR A 80 19.99 8.48 -4.64
N ALA A 81 19.96 9.69 -4.10
CA ALA A 81 19.99 9.90 -2.66
C ALA A 81 18.59 9.72 -2.06
N ASN A 82 18.48 8.97 -0.97
CA ASN A 82 17.32 9.04 -0.07
C ASN A 82 17.77 9.86 1.13
N ARG A 83 17.16 11.01 1.35
CA ARG A 83 17.55 11.92 2.43
C ARG A 83 16.37 12.67 3.02
N GLY A 84 16.44 12.95 4.30
CA GLY A 84 15.39 13.65 5.01
C GLY A 84 15.43 13.42 6.52
N THR A 85 14.28 13.64 7.16
CA THR A 85 14.07 13.44 8.58
C THR A 85 12.91 12.49 8.85
N TRP A 86 12.91 11.89 10.02
CA TRP A 86 11.79 11.10 10.53
C TRP A 86 11.45 11.58 11.95
N GLN A 87 10.16 11.51 12.29
CA GLN A 87 9.62 11.84 13.60
C GLN A 87 8.74 10.69 14.07
N VAL A 88 9.01 10.18 15.27
CA VAL A 88 8.22 9.11 15.89
C VAL A 88 6.85 9.65 16.26
N VAL A 89 5.82 8.90 15.89
CA VAL A 89 4.44 9.14 16.29
C VAL A 89 3.99 8.12 17.34
N ALA A 90 4.43 6.87 17.20
CA ALA A 90 4.23 5.81 18.20
C ALA A 90 5.36 4.78 18.15
N SER A 91 5.69 4.15 19.28
CA SER A 91 6.67 3.07 19.31
C SER A 91 6.32 2.02 20.36
N SER A 92 6.88 0.83 20.19
CA SER A 92 6.84 -0.21 21.21
C SER A 92 7.85 -0.01 22.35
N SER A 93 8.79 0.92 22.18
CA SER A 93 9.89 1.17 23.13
C SER A 93 10.22 2.65 23.28
N PRO A 94 10.42 3.16 24.52
CA PRO A 94 10.85 4.53 24.76
C PRO A 94 12.33 4.76 24.38
N SER A 95 13.09 3.72 24.07
CA SER A 95 14.51 3.84 23.66
C SER A 95 14.69 4.36 22.23
N VAL A 96 13.61 4.46 21.46
CA VAL A 96 13.63 4.99 20.10
C VAL A 96 13.73 6.51 20.19
N PRO A 97 14.71 7.15 19.53
CA PRO A 97 14.80 8.61 19.49
C PRO A 97 13.51 9.23 18.95
N ALA A 98 13.06 10.35 19.51
CA ALA A 98 11.83 11.01 19.05
C ALA A 98 11.91 11.49 17.59
N THR A 99 13.12 11.79 17.11
CA THR A 99 13.40 12.24 15.74
C THR A 99 14.76 11.75 15.28
N GLY A 100 14.97 11.69 13.98
CA GLY A 100 16.29 11.48 13.40
C GLY A 100 16.41 11.94 11.95
N ARG A 101 17.62 11.82 11.41
CA ARG A 101 17.93 12.06 10.01
C ARG A 101 18.21 10.74 9.32
N TYR A 102 17.91 10.68 8.03
CA TYR A 102 18.31 9.55 7.19
C TYR A 102 19.01 10.05 5.95
N ASP A 103 20.01 9.29 5.52
CA ASP A 103 20.77 9.53 4.31
C ASP A 103 21.39 8.20 3.83
N TRP A 104 21.05 7.78 2.61
CA TRP A 104 21.76 6.70 1.94
C TRP A 104 21.59 6.78 0.42
N LEU A 105 22.48 6.10 -0.31
CA LEU A 105 22.39 5.98 -1.75
C LEU A 105 21.71 4.67 -2.15
N THR A 106 20.61 4.75 -2.90
CA THR A 106 20.01 3.58 -3.55
C THR A 106 20.50 3.48 -4.99
N LEU A 107 20.81 2.26 -5.42
CA LEU A 107 21.11 1.98 -6.81
C LEU A 107 19.91 2.36 -7.68
N ALA A 108 20.10 3.27 -8.63
CA ALA A 108 19.07 3.58 -9.60
C ALA A 108 18.87 2.33 -10.46
N TRP A 109 17.61 1.91 -10.63
CA TRP A 109 17.30 0.72 -11.40
C TRP A 109 17.88 0.83 -12.81
N LEU A 110 18.77 -0.10 -13.15
CA LEU A 110 19.45 -0.11 -14.44
C LEU A 110 18.42 -0.39 -15.55
N PRO A 111 18.41 0.40 -16.64
CA PRO A 111 17.58 0.12 -17.83
C PRO A 111 17.84 -1.25 -18.49
N ILE A 112 18.94 -1.92 -18.11
CA ILE A 112 19.42 -3.19 -18.68
C ILE A 112 18.59 -4.38 -18.17
N ASN A 113 17.92 -4.25 -17.01
CA ASN A 113 17.03 -5.29 -16.50
C ASN A 113 15.62 -5.09 -17.08
N ARG A 114 15.36 -5.82 -18.18
CA ARG A 114 14.08 -6.06 -18.87
C ARG A 114 12.96 -5.06 -18.59
N ARG A 115 12.71 -4.19 -19.56
CA ARG A 115 11.43 -3.47 -19.66
C ARG A 115 10.27 -4.47 -19.83
N PRO A 116 9.10 -4.18 -19.26
CA PRO A 116 8.79 -3.05 -18.39
C PRO A 116 9.31 -3.22 -16.94
N LEU A 117 9.71 -2.11 -16.31
CA LEU A 117 10.02 -2.04 -14.88
C LEU A 117 8.87 -2.66 -14.06
N PRO A 118 9.14 -3.39 -12.97
CA PRO A 118 8.09 -3.86 -12.08
C PRO A 118 7.22 -2.68 -11.65
N GLN A 119 5.90 -2.89 -11.71
CA GLN A 119 4.91 -1.86 -11.37
C GLN A 119 4.30 -2.16 -9.99
N THR A 120 5.11 -2.63 -9.04
CA THR A 120 4.62 -2.87 -7.68
C THR A 120 4.41 -1.55 -6.95
N PRO A 121 3.64 -1.52 -5.84
CA PRO A 121 3.40 -0.29 -5.10
C PRO A 121 4.69 0.39 -4.62
N GLU A 122 5.73 -0.38 -4.26
CA GLU A 122 7.08 0.12 -3.91
C GLU A 122 7.71 0.94 -5.06
N HIS A 123 7.43 0.55 -6.31
CA HIS A 123 7.99 1.20 -7.50
C HIS A 123 7.19 2.44 -7.94
N LEU A 124 5.96 2.58 -7.43
CA LEU A 124 5.11 3.73 -7.67
C LEU A 124 5.38 4.83 -6.65
N TYR A 125 5.63 4.45 -5.39
CA TYR A 125 5.78 5.38 -4.29
C TYR A 125 6.82 4.91 -3.27
N SER A 126 7.73 5.83 -2.89
CA SER A 126 8.70 5.62 -1.81
C SER A 126 8.49 6.70 -0.76
N PRO A 127 8.24 6.35 0.51
CA PRO A 127 8.09 7.32 1.58
C PRO A 127 9.36 8.12 1.83
N PHE A 128 10.53 7.58 1.50
CA PHE A 128 11.81 8.28 1.68
C PHE A 128 12.11 9.33 0.62
N ILE A 129 11.38 9.31 -0.51
CA ILE A 129 11.45 10.31 -1.58
C ILE A 129 10.25 11.26 -1.52
N ARG A 130 9.07 10.75 -1.16
CA ARG A 130 7.80 11.48 -1.28
C ARG A 130 7.09 11.77 0.05
N GLY A 131 7.58 11.23 1.16
CA GLY A 131 7.04 11.41 2.50
C GLY A 131 5.94 10.41 2.83
N GLY A 132 5.33 10.56 4.00
CA GLY A 132 4.22 9.73 4.46
C GLY A 132 4.46 9.13 5.84
N THR A 133 3.48 8.39 6.34
CA THR A 133 3.55 7.70 7.63
C THR A 133 3.88 6.24 7.42
N ILE A 134 4.93 5.76 8.07
CA ILE A 134 5.38 4.37 7.95
C ILE A 134 5.34 3.68 9.30
N VAL A 135 5.03 2.38 9.29
CA VAL A 135 5.38 1.43 10.35
C VAL A 135 6.57 0.61 9.90
N TYR A 136 7.51 0.39 10.81
CA TYR A 136 8.76 -0.25 10.49
C TYR A 136 9.38 -0.97 11.68
N ARG A 137 10.30 -1.89 11.39
CA ARG A 137 11.02 -2.63 12.42
C ARG A 137 12.34 -1.92 12.72
N TRP A 138 12.41 -1.23 13.85
CA TRP A 138 13.59 -0.46 14.22
C TRP A 138 14.81 -1.35 14.45
N ASN A 139 15.91 -1.03 13.75
CA ASN A 139 17.19 -1.69 13.92
C ASN A 139 18.29 -0.66 14.21
N PRO A 140 18.55 -0.34 15.50
CA PRO A 140 19.51 0.71 15.86
C PRO A 140 20.97 0.36 15.53
N ALA A 141 21.28 -0.90 15.27
CA ALA A 141 22.63 -1.34 14.90
C ALA A 141 22.87 -1.28 13.38
N ALA A 142 21.80 -1.12 12.58
CA ALA A 142 21.91 -1.02 11.13
C ALA A 142 22.10 0.43 10.67
N GLU A 143 22.56 0.56 9.44
CA GLU A 143 22.95 1.82 8.85
C GLU A 143 22.17 2.09 7.56
N GLY A 144 22.01 3.36 7.18
CA GLY A 144 21.31 3.75 5.95
C GLY A 144 19.85 3.33 5.95
N GLY A 145 19.35 2.79 4.84
CA GLY A 145 17.96 2.32 4.74
C GLY A 145 17.63 1.13 5.64
N GLU A 146 18.64 0.31 6.00
CA GLU A 146 18.46 -0.91 6.80
C GLU A 146 18.05 -0.62 8.25
N GLN A 147 18.28 0.59 8.75
CA GLN A 147 17.80 1.01 10.08
C GLN A 147 16.28 0.94 10.21
N PHE A 148 15.56 1.06 9.09
CA PHE A 148 14.11 1.01 9.05
C PHE A 148 13.56 -0.43 8.93
N GLY A 149 14.37 -1.45 8.63
CA GLY A 149 13.88 -2.83 8.55
C GLY A 149 12.64 -3.00 7.64
N ASN A 150 11.63 -3.75 8.08
CA ASN A 150 10.41 -4.02 7.29
C ASN A 150 9.46 -2.82 7.23
N VAL A 151 9.58 -2.00 6.19
CA VAL A 151 8.81 -0.76 6.01
C VAL A 151 7.45 -1.02 5.35
N ARG A 152 6.38 -0.53 5.99
CA ARG A 152 5.03 -0.45 5.44
C ARG A 152 4.50 0.96 5.59
N MET A 153 3.90 1.50 4.54
CA MET A 153 3.18 2.77 4.62
C MET A 153 1.77 2.52 5.16
N ILE A 154 1.30 3.39 6.05
CA ILE A 154 -0.03 3.33 6.64
C ILE A 154 -0.77 4.64 6.39
N PHE A 155 -2.10 4.58 6.43
CA PHE A 155 -2.91 5.79 6.47
C PHE A 155 -2.56 6.58 7.74
N PRO A 156 -2.22 7.88 7.64
CA PRO A 156 -1.91 8.71 8.80
C PRO A 156 -2.99 8.65 9.89
N GLU A 157 -4.27 8.58 9.48
CA GLU A 157 -5.46 8.47 10.30
C GLU A 157 -5.53 7.16 11.08
N TRP A 158 -4.82 6.13 10.62
CA TRP A 158 -4.78 4.80 11.22
C TRP A 158 -3.60 4.58 12.17
N THR A 159 -2.85 5.63 12.52
CA THR A 159 -1.66 5.50 13.38
C THR A 159 -1.98 4.79 14.70
N GLN A 160 -3.05 5.20 15.38
CA GLN A 160 -3.45 4.59 16.65
C GLN A 160 -3.95 3.16 16.46
N GLN A 161 -4.75 2.94 15.43
CA GLN A 161 -5.36 1.66 15.06
C GLN A 161 -4.29 0.60 14.80
N VAL A 162 -3.26 0.96 14.03
CA VAL A 162 -2.09 0.11 13.75
C VAL A 162 -1.26 -0.12 15.01
N ALA A 163 -1.00 0.92 15.80
CA ALA A 163 -0.28 0.77 17.07
C ALA A 163 -0.97 -0.19 18.04
N ASP A 164 -2.30 -0.13 18.15
CA ASP A 164 -3.10 -1.00 19.00
C ASP A 164 -3.07 -2.46 18.54
N VAL A 165 -3.15 -2.70 17.23
CA VAL A 165 -3.00 -4.03 16.63
C VAL A 165 -1.62 -4.61 16.93
N LEU A 166 -0.56 -3.82 16.74
CA LEU A 166 0.82 -4.26 16.99
C LEU A 166 1.08 -4.51 18.48
N ARG A 167 0.54 -3.67 19.37
CA ARG A 167 0.65 -3.86 20.83
C ARG A 167 -0.06 -5.12 21.29
N SER A 168 -1.27 -5.37 20.78
CA SER A 168 -2.06 -6.57 21.08
C SER A 168 -1.39 -7.82 20.55
N ALA A 169 -0.74 -7.73 19.39
CA ALA A 169 0.05 -8.82 18.84
C ALA A 169 1.33 -9.11 19.66
N SER A 170 1.91 -8.17 20.39
CA SER A 170 3.14 -8.41 21.17
C SER A 170 2.93 -9.24 22.45
N GLY A 171 1.69 -9.44 22.90
CA GLY A 171 1.39 -10.35 24.01
C GLY A 171 1.52 -11.82 23.57
N ASN A 172 2.24 -12.64 24.34
CA ASN A 172 2.21 -14.12 24.25
C ASN A 172 0.85 -14.74 24.64
N SER A 173 -0.22 -13.94 24.61
CA SER A 173 -1.59 -14.30 24.94
C SER A 173 -2.51 -13.33 24.21
N ALA A 174 -3.65 -13.85 23.74
CA ALA A 174 -4.80 -13.10 23.21
C ALA A 174 -4.83 -12.77 21.69
N ARG A 175 -4.70 -13.80 20.84
CA ARG A 175 -5.81 -14.09 19.90
C ARG A 175 -6.67 -15.28 20.36
N SER A 176 -6.39 -15.77 21.58
CA SER A 176 -7.00 -16.96 22.21
C SER A 176 -7.89 -16.62 23.43
N THR A 177 -8.34 -15.38 23.60
CA THR A 177 -9.21 -14.98 24.72
C THR A 177 -10.63 -14.61 24.30
N GLY A 178 -10.97 -14.75 23.01
CA GLY A 178 -12.36 -14.98 22.61
C GLY A 178 -12.70 -16.47 22.78
N PRO A 179 -13.99 -16.86 22.92
CA PRO A 179 -14.34 -18.26 22.86
C PRO A 179 -13.74 -18.83 21.58
N ALA A 180 -13.09 -20.00 21.68
CA ALA A 180 -12.31 -20.64 20.62
C ALA A 180 -13.10 -20.90 19.31
N ASP A 181 -14.39 -20.58 19.30
CA ASP A 181 -15.36 -20.81 18.22
C ASP A 181 -15.83 -19.54 17.48
N THR A 182 -15.32 -18.33 17.76
CA THR A 182 -15.73 -17.17 16.96
C THR A 182 -14.97 -17.13 15.62
N SER A 183 -15.69 -17.34 14.52
CA SER A 183 -15.15 -17.27 13.16
C SER A 183 -14.58 -15.89 12.83
N ALA A 184 -13.63 -15.81 11.91
CA ALA A 184 -12.97 -14.56 11.55
C ALA A 184 -13.96 -13.50 11.04
N LEU A 185 -14.95 -13.91 10.26
CA LEU A 185 -16.01 -13.06 9.75
C LEU A 185 -16.92 -12.48 10.86
N ASP A 186 -17.15 -13.25 11.93
CA ASP A 186 -17.95 -12.79 13.07
C ASP A 186 -17.15 -11.81 13.96
N ARG A 187 -15.81 -11.87 13.95
CA ARG A 187 -14.97 -10.92 14.69
C ARG A 187 -14.97 -9.52 14.07
N ILE A 188 -15.06 -9.41 12.75
CA ILE A 188 -15.10 -8.14 12.01
C ILE A 188 -16.19 -7.19 12.54
N GLN A 189 -17.34 -7.72 12.95
CA GLN A 189 -18.46 -6.91 13.44
C GLN A 189 -18.32 -6.45 14.90
N ARG A 190 -17.41 -7.05 15.67
CA ARG A 190 -17.26 -6.78 17.11
C ARG A 190 -16.21 -5.71 17.38
N ASP A 191 -15.10 -5.73 16.65
CA ASP A 191 -14.06 -4.72 16.79
C ASP A 191 -14.43 -3.46 15.98
N ARG A 192 -14.17 -2.28 16.55
CA ARG A 192 -14.34 -0.99 15.87
C ARG A 192 -13.03 -0.49 15.25
N ASN A 193 -11.93 -1.21 15.45
CA ASN A 193 -10.65 -0.90 14.84
C ASN A 193 -10.61 -1.40 13.39
N PRO A 194 -10.57 -0.50 12.39
CA PRO A 194 -10.58 -0.89 10.97
C PRO A 194 -9.34 -1.71 10.58
N MET A 195 -8.19 -1.52 11.24
CA MET A 195 -7.01 -2.34 10.99
C MET A 195 -7.22 -3.80 11.46
N THR A 196 -7.87 -4.00 12.60
CA THR A 196 -8.24 -5.36 13.04
C THR A 196 -9.23 -5.99 12.06
N ALA A 197 -10.24 -5.25 11.62
CA ALA A 197 -11.22 -5.71 10.65
C ALA A 197 -10.57 -6.17 9.33
N VAL A 198 -9.59 -5.42 8.81
CA VAL A 198 -8.81 -5.82 7.62
C VAL A 198 -8.05 -7.14 7.86
N LEU A 199 -7.42 -7.32 9.02
CA LEU A 199 -6.70 -8.56 9.34
C LEU A 199 -7.66 -9.76 9.48
N ASP A 200 -8.77 -9.57 10.20
CA ASP A 200 -9.79 -10.61 10.37
C ASP A 200 -10.47 -10.95 9.04
N PHE A 201 -10.69 -9.99 8.14
CA PHE A 201 -11.17 -10.28 6.79
C PHE A 201 -10.14 -11.07 5.96
N GLY A 202 -8.85 -10.74 6.09
CA GLY A 202 -7.77 -11.52 5.49
C GLY A 202 -7.70 -12.96 6.01
N ASP A 203 -7.96 -13.17 7.30
CA ASP A 203 -8.09 -14.50 7.91
C ASP A 203 -9.35 -15.22 7.39
N ALA A 204 -10.49 -14.54 7.31
CA ALA A 204 -11.73 -15.10 6.79
C ALA A 204 -11.59 -15.61 5.34
N LEU A 205 -10.90 -14.86 4.46
CA LEU A 205 -10.60 -15.30 3.09
C LEU A 205 -9.76 -16.58 3.02
N ARG A 206 -8.99 -16.90 4.07
CA ARG A 206 -8.20 -18.12 4.16
C ARG A 206 -8.98 -19.28 4.78
N GLU A 207 -9.78 -18.99 5.80
CA GLU A 207 -10.34 -19.98 6.73
C GLU A 207 -11.80 -20.33 6.42
N GLU A 208 -12.57 -19.40 5.87
CA GLU A 208 -14.02 -19.56 5.73
C GLU A 208 -14.47 -19.98 4.32
N PRO A 209 -15.62 -20.67 4.19
CA PRO A 209 -16.25 -20.93 2.90
C PRO A 209 -16.63 -19.63 2.19
N VAL A 210 -16.33 -19.55 0.89
CA VAL A 210 -16.61 -18.38 0.05
C VAL A 210 -18.08 -17.97 0.06
N GLU A 211 -19.03 -18.91 0.21
CA GLU A 211 -20.46 -18.62 0.32
C GLU A 211 -20.79 -17.71 1.50
N ARG A 212 -20.16 -17.94 2.66
CA ARG A 212 -20.37 -17.11 3.85
C ARG A 212 -19.80 -15.70 3.64
N ILE A 213 -18.63 -15.62 3.01
CA ILE A 213 -17.97 -14.35 2.73
C ILE A 213 -18.81 -13.53 1.74
N VAL A 214 -19.22 -14.13 0.62
CA VAL A 214 -20.07 -13.47 -0.40
C VAL A 214 -21.39 -13.00 0.21
N ALA A 215 -22.01 -13.78 1.10
CA ALA A 215 -23.25 -13.37 1.76
C ALA A 215 -23.08 -12.13 2.68
N ARG A 216 -21.89 -11.91 3.25
CA ARG A 216 -21.60 -10.76 4.13
C ARG A 216 -20.95 -9.59 3.39
N LEU A 217 -20.31 -9.84 2.25
CA LEU A 217 -19.53 -8.85 1.52
C LEU A 217 -20.34 -7.58 1.17
N PRO A 218 -21.63 -7.62 0.76
CA PRO A 218 -22.39 -6.40 0.52
C PRO A 218 -22.40 -5.44 1.72
N ALA A 219 -22.53 -5.96 2.95
CA ALA A 219 -22.50 -5.14 4.16
C ALA A 219 -21.08 -4.65 4.47
N LEU A 220 -20.06 -5.49 4.25
CA LEU A 220 -18.65 -5.12 4.41
C LEU A 220 -18.20 -4.03 3.41
N LEU A 221 -18.81 -3.96 2.23
CA LEU A 221 -18.55 -2.88 1.27
C LEU A 221 -19.24 -1.55 1.66
N GLN A 222 -20.08 -1.56 2.69
CA GLN A 222 -20.78 -0.37 3.23
C GLN A 222 -20.14 0.17 4.52
N VAL A 223 -18.94 -0.30 4.89
CA VAL A 223 -18.21 0.24 6.05
C VAL A 223 -18.00 1.75 5.93
N ASN A 224 -17.99 2.44 7.08
CA ASN A 224 -17.87 3.90 7.14
C ASN A 224 -16.45 4.36 6.81
N ASP A 225 -15.44 3.60 7.23
CA ASP A 225 -14.04 3.90 6.93
C ASP A 225 -13.71 3.52 5.48
N LEU A 226 -13.40 4.52 4.65
CA LEU A 226 -13.12 4.33 3.23
C LEU A 226 -11.78 3.64 2.98
N HIS A 227 -10.81 3.77 3.89
CA HIS A 227 -9.54 3.05 3.80
C HIS A 227 -9.72 1.56 4.10
N GLU A 228 -10.62 1.23 5.03
CA GLU A 228 -11.04 -0.15 5.31
C GLU A 228 -11.69 -0.76 4.07
N LEU A 229 -12.60 -0.02 3.43
CA LEU A 229 -13.20 -0.44 2.17
C LEU A 229 -12.15 -0.70 1.08
N SER A 230 -11.19 0.21 0.88
CA SER A 230 -10.10 0.01 -0.10
C SER A 230 -9.30 -1.26 0.19
N ALA A 231 -8.97 -1.52 1.46
CA ALA A 231 -8.25 -2.72 1.87
C ALA A 231 -9.08 -4.00 1.68
N ILE A 232 -10.39 -3.99 1.99
CA ILE A 232 -11.32 -5.10 1.73
C ILE A 232 -11.39 -5.42 0.24
N VAL A 233 -11.54 -4.40 -0.62
CA VAL A 233 -11.56 -4.60 -2.09
C VAL A 233 -10.23 -5.17 -2.58
N PHE A 234 -9.10 -4.67 -2.07
CA PHE A 234 -7.79 -5.24 -2.38
C PHE A 234 -7.71 -6.72 -2.01
N LEU A 235 -8.15 -7.08 -0.80
CA LEU A 235 -8.11 -8.45 -0.29
C LEU A 235 -9.00 -9.39 -1.11
N CYS A 236 -10.21 -8.95 -1.48
CA CYS A 236 -11.09 -9.69 -2.40
C CYS A 236 -10.44 -9.99 -3.75
N LEU A 237 -9.61 -9.08 -4.28
CA LEU A 237 -9.07 -9.19 -5.64
C LEU A 237 -7.67 -9.81 -5.68
N SER A 238 -6.87 -9.71 -4.60
CA SER A 238 -5.49 -10.21 -4.58
C SER A 238 -5.18 -11.15 -3.40
N GLY A 239 -5.80 -10.92 -2.24
CA GLY A 239 -5.60 -11.72 -1.02
C GLY A 239 -6.39 -13.03 -1.00
N SER A 240 -7.46 -13.14 -1.78
CA SER A 240 -8.30 -14.34 -1.83
C SER A 240 -7.75 -15.42 -2.76
N ARG A 241 -8.31 -16.64 -2.63
CA ARG A 241 -8.09 -17.75 -3.55
C ARG A 241 -8.55 -17.39 -4.97
N ALA A 242 -7.85 -17.89 -5.98
CA ALA A 242 -8.00 -17.42 -7.36
C ALA A 242 -9.35 -17.81 -7.98
N GLU A 243 -9.87 -18.96 -7.58
CA GLU A 243 -11.15 -19.55 -7.93
C GLU A 243 -12.35 -18.75 -7.39
N ASP A 244 -12.20 -18.09 -6.24
CA ASP A 244 -13.28 -17.35 -5.56
C ASP A 244 -13.45 -15.93 -6.08
N ARG A 245 -12.37 -15.34 -6.62
CA ARG A 245 -12.31 -13.94 -7.10
C ARG A 245 -13.44 -13.53 -8.06
N PRO A 246 -13.95 -14.35 -9.01
CA PRO A 246 -15.06 -13.93 -9.87
C PRO A 246 -16.31 -13.55 -9.07
N ARG A 247 -16.63 -14.32 -8.00
CA ARG A 247 -17.79 -14.07 -7.14
C ARG A 247 -17.65 -12.76 -6.35
N PHE A 248 -16.43 -12.42 -5.95
CA PHE A 248 -16.16 -11.13 -5.31
C PHE A 248 -16.26 -9.97 -6.30
N VAL A 249 -15.80 -10.13 -7.55
CA VAL A 249 -15.97 -9.12 -8.61
C VAL A 249 -17.46 -8.83 -8.84
N GLU A 250 -18.30 -9.86 -8.96
CA GLU A 250 -19.76 -9.70 -9.12
C GLU A 250 -20.37 -8.86 -7.98
N THR A 251 -19.93 -9.10 -6.75
CA THR A 251 -20.43 -8.37 -5.58
C THR A 251 -19.93 -6.91 -5.56
N ILE A 252 -18.66 -6.68 -5.95
CA ILE A 252 -18.08 -5.34 -6.08
C ILE A 252 -18.79 -4.54 -7.19
N ASP A 253 -19.07 -5.16 -8.33
CA ASP A 253 -19.79 -4.53 -9.44
C ASP A 253 -21.21 -4.14 -9.03
N ALA A 254 -21.91 -4.99 -8.28
CA ALA A 254 -23.21 -4.67 -7.71
C ALA A 254 -23.13 -3.49 -6.72
N ALA A 255 -22.08 -3.43 -5.88
CA ALA A 255 -21.87 -2.32 -4.97
C ALA A 255 -21.58 -1.00 -5.71
N ILE A 256 -20.77 -1.04 -6.79
CA ILE A 256 -20.52 0.12 -7.66
C ILE A 256 -21.83 0.61 -8.28
N ALA A 257 -22.64 -0.31 -8.83
CA ALA A 257 -23.90 0.05 -9.47
C ALA A 257 -24.91 0.66 -8.47
N GLY A 258 -24.91 0.19 -7.22
CA GLY A 258 -25.87 0.59 -6.19
C GLY A 258 -25.52 1.83 -5.38
N THR A 259 -24.30 2.40 -5.51
CA THR A 259 -23.87 3.57 -4.72
C THR A 259 -23.82 4.84 -5.55
N ASP A 260 -24.32 5.96 -5.01
CA ASP A 260 -24.12 7.32 -5.55
C ASP A 260 -22.97 8.06 -4.83
N ASP A 261 -22.41 7.46 -3.78
CA ASP A 261 -21.31 8.03 -2.99
C ASP A 261 -20.00 8.02 -3.77
N SER A 262 -19.56 9.21 -4.19
CA SER A 262 -18.35 9.41 -4.98
C SER A 262 -17.07 9.01 -4.23
N ALA A 263 -17.02 9.19 -2.92
CA ALA A 263 -15.87 8.83 -2.10
C ALA A 263 -15.76 7.30 -1.96
N ARG A 264 -16.90 6.62 -1.85
CA ARG A 264 -16.98 5.15 -1.87
C ARG A 264 -16.53 4.56 -3.20
N LEU A 265 -16.97 5.12 -4.32
CA LEU A 265 -16.50 4.72 -5.65
C LEU A 265 -14.98 4.87 -5.77
N LEU A 266 -14.43 5.97 -5.26
CA LEU A 266 -12.99 6.22 -5.28
C LEU A 266 -12.22 5.23 -4.39
N ALA A 267 -12.73 4.91 -3.20
CA ALA A 267 -12.15 3.90 -2.32
C ALA A 267 -12.11 2.51 -2.98
N ILE A 268 -13.17 2.11 -3.68
CA ILE A 268 -13.18 0.88 -4.50
C ILE A 268 -12.08 0.96 -5.57
N ALA A 269 -11.96 2.09 -6.28
CA ALA A 269 -10.93 2.29 -7.30
C ALA A 269 -9.50 2.14 -6.75
N TYR A 270 -9.19 2.70 -5.58
CA TYR A 270 -7.88 2.53 -4.93
C TYR A 270 -7.58 1.06 -4.59
N GLY A 271 -8.55 0.35 -4.01
CA GLY A 271 -8.44 -1.08 -3.71
C GLY A 271 -8.19 -1.93 -4.95
N THR A 272 -8.97 -1.70 -6.00
CA THR A 272 -8.86 -2.38 -7.29
C THR A 272 -7.52 -2.09 -7.96
N PHE A 273 -7.08 -0.83 -7.97
CA PHE A 273 -5.80 -0.47 -8.57
C PHE A 273 -4.62 -1.11 -7.82
N ALA A 274 -4.62 -1.05 -6.50
CA ALA A 274 -3.58 -1.68 -5.69
C ALA A 274 -3.52 -3.20 -5.91
N ALA A 275 -4.66 -3.87 -6.05
CA ALA A 275 -4.71 -5.28 -6.38
C ALA A 275 -4.05 -5.57 -7.73
N GLY A 276 -4.29 -4.74 -8.74
CA GLY A 276 -3.66 -4.82 -10.06
C GLY A 276 -2.15 -4.57 -10.08
N ARG A 277 -1.59 -4.00 -9.01
CA ARG A 277 -0.14 -3.72 -8.85
C ARG A 277 0.56 -4.67 -7.90
N SER A 278 -0.18 -5.52 -7.19
CA SER A 278 0.37 -6.41 -6.14
C SER A 278 1.40 -7.44 -6.62
N ARG A 279 1.47 -7.74 -7.93
CA ARG A 279 2.46 -8.68 -8.49
C ARG A 279 3.40 -7.97 -9.47
N PRO A 280 4.72 -8.25 -9.42
CA PRO A 280 5.66 -7.71 -10.39
C PRO A 280 5.45 -8.36 -11.76
N TYR A 281 5.60 -7.58 -12.84
CA TYR A 281 5.73 -8.12 -14.19
C TYR A 281 7.00 -9.01 -14.28
N PRO A 282 7.01 -10.12 -15.04
CA PRO A 282 5.96 -10.63 -15.94
C PRO A 282 4.94 -11.56 -15.28
N PHE A 283 4.88 -11.65 -13.95
CA PHE A 283 3.94 -12.52 -13.24
C PHE A 283 2.50 -11.99 -13.22
N ASN A 284 2.18 -11.08 -14.15
CA ASN A 284 0.84 -10.55 -14.35
C ASN A 284 -0.02 -11.65 -14.95
N ASP A 285 -0.98 -12.10 -14.15
CA ASP A 285 -2.05 -12.99 -14.58
C ASP A 285 -3.00 -12.22 -15.52
N ALA A 286 -3.21 -12.74 -16.73
CA ALA A 286 -4.14 -12.16 -17.70
C ALA A 286 -5.57 -12.14 -17.15
N ALA A 287 -5.96 -13.16 -16.39
CA ALA A 287 -7.28 -13.21 -15.75
C ALA A 287 -7.41 -12.17 -14.64
N GLN A 288 -6.33 -11.87 -13.90
CA GLN A 288 -6.31 -10.76 -12.95
C GLN A 288 -6.43 -9.43 -13.69
N THR A 289 -5.69 -9.24 -14.77
CA THR A 289 -5.71 -8.01 -15.57
C THR A 289 -7.10 -7.74 -16.16
N ALA A 290 -7.78 -8.77 -16.65
CA ALA A 290 -9.15 -8.68 -17.12
C ALA A 290 -10.09 -8.23 -15.99
N ARG A 291 -10.08 -8.91 -14.84
CA ARG A 291 -10.91 -8.56 -13.67
C ARG A 291 -10.70 -7.13 -13.19
N ILE A 292 -9.45 -6.66 -13.12
CA ILE A 292 -9.16 -5.27 -12.78
C ILE A 292 -9.80 -4.31 -13.80
N ASN A 293 -9.70 -4.61 -15.09
CA ASN A 293 -10.33 -3.78 -16.13
C ASN A 293 -11.85 -3.84 -16.10
N ASP A 294 -12.46 -4.98 -15.75
CA ASP A 294 -13.92 -5.11 -15.64
C ASP A 294 -14.47 -4.20 -14.55
N VAL A 295 -13.86 -4.25 -13.35
CA VAL A 295 -14.22 -3.36 -12.22
C VAL A 295 -14.00 -1.89 -12.60
N PHE A 296 -12.88 -1.54 -13.24
CA PHE A 296 -12.66 -0.18 -13.73
C PHE A 296 -13.65 0.23 -14.83
N GLY A 297 -14.14 -0.71 -15.64
CA GLY A 297 -15.20 -0.49 -16.61
C GLY A 297 -16.54 -0.16 -15.92
N ALA A 298 -16.88 -0.88 -14.85
CA ALA A 298 -18.04 -0.58 -14.02
C ALA A 298 -17.93 0.80 -13.35
N LEU A 299 -16.78 1.09 -12.73
CA LEU A 299 -16.48 2.40 -12.14
C LEU A 299 -16.63 3.51 -13.17
N LYS A 300 -16.03 3.37 -14.36
CA LYS A 300 -16.09 4.38 -15.42
C LYS A 300 -17.53 4.67 -15.84
N ARG A 301 -18.34 3.63 -16.09
CA ARG A 301 -19.77 3.79 -16.42
C ARG A 301 -20.52 4.51 -15.31
N ARG A 302 -20.28 4.13 -14.05
CA ARG A 302 -20.96 4.72 -12.89
C ARG A 302 -20.57 6.18 -12.68
N THR A 303 -19.28 6.50 -12.69
CA THR A 303 -18.80 7.88 -12.55
C THR A 303 -19.32 8.78 -13.67
N SER A 304 -19.43 8.26 -14.90
CA SER A 304 -20.03 8.99 -16.01
C SER A 304 -21.52 9.23 -15.82
N ALA A 305 -22.28 8.22 -15.36
CA ALA A 305 -23.71 8.36 -15.09
C ALA A 305 -24.01 9.40 -13.98
N LEU A 306 -23.10 9.54 -13.01
CA LEU A 306 -23.18 10.54 -11.94
C LEU A 306 -22.66 11.92 -12.34
N GLY A 307 -22.18 12.10 -13.59
CA GLY A 307 -21.62 13.37 -14.06
C GLY A 307 -20.34 13.79 -13.32
N MET A 308 -19.58 12.84 -12.78
CA MET A 308 -18.37 13.15 -12.00
C MET A 308 -17.26 13.71 -12.90
N PRO A 309 -16.57 14.79 -12.50
CA PRO A 309 -15.53 15.40 -13.32
C PRO A 309 -14.27 14.53 -13.38
N VAL A 310 -13.76 14.31 -14.59
CA VAL A 310 -12.49 13.61 -14.87
C VAL A 310 -11.47 14.63 -15.39
N ALA A 311 -11.10 15.58 -14.53
CA ALA A 311 -10.15 16.64 -14.85
C ALA A 311 -8.70 16.20 -14.61
N GLU A 312 -7.75 16.79 -15.35
CA GLU A 312 -6.32 16.59 -15.12
C GLU A 312 -5.95 16.91 -13.66
N GLY A 313 -5.12 16.07 -13.04
CA GLY A 313 -4.79 16.15 -11.62
C GLY A 313 -5.77 15.44 -10.69
N SER A 314 -6.92 14.94 -11.19
CA SER A 314 -7.81 14.09 -10.39
C SER A 314 -7.40 12.60 -10.42
N PRO A 315 -7.70 11.82 -9.37
CA PRO A 315 -7.50 10.37 -9.39
C PRO A 315 -8.21 9.67 -10.56
N TRP A 316 -9.42 10.12 -10.91
CA TRP A 316 -10.18 9.56 -12.03
C TRP A 316 -9.48 9.74 -13.37
N TYR A 317 -8.84 10.90 -13.59
CA TYR A 317 -8.05 11.13 -14.78
C TYR A 317 -6.82 10.21 -14.83
N GLU A 318 -6.13 10.03 -13.71
CA GLU A 318 -5.01 9.09 -13.64
C GLU A 318 -5.47 7.66 -13.96
N PHE A 319 -6.55 7.17 -13.35
CA PHE A 319 -7.08 5.82 -13.61
C PHE A 319 -7.51 5.62 -15.07
N PHE A 320 -8.38 6.49 -15.60
CA PHE A 320 -9.02 6.28 -16.90
C PHE A 320 -8.16 6.73 -18.09
N THR A 321 -7.31 7.74 -17.90
CA THR A 321 -6.53 8.35 -19.00
C THR A 321 -5.07 7.94 -18.94
N ALA A 322 -4.40 8.16 -17.80
CA ALA A 322 -2.96 7.89 -17.69
C ALA A 322 -2.67 6.38 -17.64
N TYR A 323 -3.46 5.62 -16.88
CA TYR A 323 -3.36 4.17 -16.78
C TYR A 323 -4.27 3.41 -17.77
N ARG A 324 -5.17 4.12 -18.47
CA ARG A 324 -6.07 3.56 -19.49
C ARG A 324 -6.94 2.40 -19.00
N LEU A 325 -7.40 2.46 -17.75
CA LEU A 325 -8.21 1.40 -17.14
C LEU A 325 -9.68 1.54 -17.53
N GLY A 326 -10.37 0.40 -17.63
CA GLY A 326 -11.79 0.36 -18.00
C GLY A 326 -12.06 0.76 -19.45
N GLY A 327 -11.03 0.75 -20.31
CA GLY A 327 -11.17 0.83 -21.76
C GLY A 327 -11.38 -0.56 -22.36
N ALA A 328 -12.00 -0.64 -23.54
CA ALA A 328 -11.94 -1.85 -24.34
C ALA A 328 -10.46 -2.18 -24.59
N ALA A 329 -10.07 -3.44 -24.44
CA ALA A 329 -8.76 -3.89 -24.88
C ALA A 329 -8.59 -3.38 -26.31
N SER A 330 -7.62 -2.50 -26.53
CA SER A 330 -7.30 -2.07 -27.88
C SER A 330 -6.93 -3.35 -28.61
N GLY A 331 -7.82 -3.82 -29.46
CA GLY A 331 -7.55 -4.89 -30.39
C GLY A 331 -6.42 -4.40 -31.27
N ASN A 332 -5.19 -4.72 -30.88
CA ASN A 332 -4.13 -4.86 -31.85
C ASN A 332 -4.50 -6.12 -32.62
N GLY A 333 -5.28 -5.91 -33.68
CA GLY A 333 -5.56 -6.91 -34.67
C GLY A 333 -4.28 -7.31 -35.42
N GLN A 334 -4.33 -8.54 -35.92
CA GLN A 334 -3.36 -9.30 -36.72
C GLN A 334 -2.29 -10.05 -35.94
#